data_AF-A0A392TZX4-F1
#
_entry.id   AF-A0A392TZX4-F1
#
_cell.length_a   1.000
_cell.length_b   1.000
_cell.length_c   1.000
_cell.angle_alpha   90.00
_cell.angle_beta   90.00
_cell.angle_gamma   90.00
#
_symmetry.space_group_name_H-M   'P 1'
#
loop_
_entity.id
_entity.type
_entity.pdbx_description
1 polymer ?
#
loop_
_entity_poly.entity_id
_entity_poly.type
_entity_poly.pdbx_seq_one_letter_code
_entity_poly.pdbx_strand_id
1 'polypeptide(L)' 'MSGLSRDFVEHRLPLRPDKKPVKLLPRRFAPEIMTKIKAEIKRLVKCKFIRTA' A
#
# COMPACT_ATOMS: atom_id res chain seq x y z
N MET A 1 16.65 1.42 21.34
CA MET A 1 17.24 1.79 20.03
C MET A 1 16.53 3.02 19.53
N SER A 2 17.17 4.19 19.59
CA SER A 2 16.67 5.38 18.89
C SER A 2 16.83 5.12 17.38
N GLY A 3 15.73 4.83 16.70
CA GLY A 3 15.74 4.62 15.25
C GLY A 3 16.19 5.88 14.51
N LEU A 4 16.62 5.70 13.26
CA LEU A 4 16.93 6.82 12.36
C LEU A 4 15.70 7.73 12.20
N SER A 5 15.96 9.04 12.01
CA SER A 5 14.89 10.01 11.78
C SER A 5 14.07 9.64 10.54
N ARG A 6 12.74 9.72 10.65
CA ARG A 6 11.82 9.44 9.54
C ARG A 6 12.06 10.37 8.37
N ASP A 7 12.47 11.61 8.62
CA ASP A 7 12.78 12.59 7.57
C ASP A 7 13.93 12.15 6.66
N PHE A 8 14.83 11.30 7.17
CA PHE A 8 15.94 10.77 6.39
C PHE A 8 15.60 9.44 5.70
N VAL A 9 14.76 8.61 6.32
CA VAL A 9 14.49 7.24 5.85
C VAL A 9 13.27 7.16 4.92
N GLU A 10 12.27 8.02 5.12
CA GLU A 10 11.04 8.00 4.33
C GLU A 10 11.25 8.71 2.99
N HIS A 11 11.04 7.96 1.91
CA HIS A 11 11.05 8.54 0.57
C HIS A 11 9.77 9.35 0.32
N ARG A 12 9.92 10.64 -0.03
CA ARG A 12 8.80 11.51 -0.40
C ARG A 12 8.62 11.53 -1.92
N LEU A 13 7.47 11.06 -2.38
CA LEU A 13 7.10 11.14 -3.80
C LEU A 13 6.64 12.58 -4.14
N PRO A 14 7.23 13.24 -5.15
CA PRO A 14 6.79 14.59 -5.54
C PRO A 14 5.38 14.53 -6.13
N LEU A 15 4.45 15.26 -5.53
CA LEU A 15 3.07 15.40 -6.01
C LEU A 15 2.88 16.77 -6.64
N ARG A 16 2.08 16.82 -7.70
CA ARG A 16 1.68 18.09 -8.32
C ARG A 16 0.61 18.77 -7.45
N PRO A 17 0.79 20.05 -7.05
CA PRO A 17 -0.10 20.72 -6.11
C PRO A 17 -1.51 20.95 -6.68
N ASP A 18 -1.66 21.02 -8.01
CA ASP A 18 -2.94 21.19 -8.70
C ASP A 18 -3.73 19.88 -8.85
N LYS A 19 -3.14 18.72 -8.50
CA LYS A 19 -3.77 17.42 -8.74
C LYS A 19 -4.44 16.87 -7.49
N LYS A 20 -5.73 16.55 -7.64
CA LYS A 20 -6.55 15.91 -6.60
C LYS A 20 -6.38 14.38 -6.63
N PRO A 21 -6.51 13.69 -5.49
CA PRO A 21 -6.56 12.23 -5.46
C PRO A 21 -7.70 11.68 -6.34
N VAL A 22 -7.41 10.62 -7.10
CA VAL A 22 -8.38 9.96 -7.97
C VAL A 22 -8.82 8.64 -7.33
N LYS A 23 -10.12 8.50 -7.07
CA LYS A 23 -10.70 7.24 -6.59
C LYS A 23 -11.02 6.34 -7.78
N LEU A 24 -10.16 5.35 -8.03
CA LEU A 24 -10.39 4.35 -9.08
C LEU A 24 -11.34 3.25 -8.60
N LEU A 25 -12.19 2.77 -9.51
CA LEU A 25 -13.06 1.62 -9.25
C LEU A 25 -12.22 0.34 -9.18
N PRO A 26 -12.52 -0.59 -8.24
CA PRO A 26 -11.84 -1.86 -8.17
C PRO A 26 -12.02 -2.68 -9.46
N ARG A 27 -10.92 -3.25 -9.95
CA ARG A 27 -10.96 -4.18 -11.08
C ARG A 27 -11.54 -5.53 -10.64
N ARG A 28 -12.40 -6.13 -11.47
CA ARG A 28 -12.86 -7.51 -11.27
C ARG A 28 -11.75 -8.48 -11.69
N PHE A 29 -11.50 -9.49 -10.87
CA PHE A 29 -10.57 -10.58 -11.15
C PHE A 29 -11.33 -11.91 -11.19
N ALA A 30 -10.79 -12.88 -11.93
CA ALA A 30 -11.31 -14.25 -11.89
C ALA A 30 -11.24 -14.79 -10.44
N PRO A 31 -12.19 -15.65 -10.01
CA PRO A 31 -12.24 -16.15 -8.63
C PRO A 31 -10.94 -16.81 -8.16
N GLU A 32 -10.28 -17.56 -9.03
CA GLU A 32 -9.01 -18.22 -8.76
C GLU A 32 -7.89 -17.23 -8.41
N ILE A 33 -7.81 -16.12 -9.14
CA ILE A 33 -6.81 -15.07 -8.92
C ILE A 33 -7.14 -14.30 -7.63
N MET A 34 -8.42 -14.04 -7.37
CA MET A 34 -8.87 -13.36 -6.15
C MET A 34 -8.45 -14.13 -4.89
N THR A 35 -8.51 -15.45 -4.92
CA THR A 35 -8.03 -16.30 -3.80
C THR A 35 -6.54 -16.13 -3.54
N LYS A 36 -5.72 -16.11 -4.61
CA LYS A 36 -4.27 -15.87 -4.51
C LYS A 36 -3.95 -14.48 -3.98
N ILE A 37 -4.64 -13.46 -4.47
CA ILE A 37 -4.48 -12.06 -4.01
C ILE A 37 -4.78 -11.96 -2.51
N LYS A 38 -5.89 -12.55 -2.04
CA LYS A 38 -6.26 -12.52 -0.61
C LYS A 38 -5.21 -13.20 0.28
N ALA A 39 -4.66 -14.33 -0.15
CA ALA A 39 -3.61 -15.02 0.59
C ALA A 39 -2.35 -14.15 0.74
N GLU A 40 -1.93 -13.48 -0.34
CA GLU A 40 -0.74 -12.64 -0.34
C GLU A 40 -0.94 -11.37 0.50
N ILE A 41 -2.10 -10.71 0.39
CA ILE A 41 -2.43 -9.56 1.23
C ILE A 41 -2.39 -9.96 2.72
N LYS A 42 -2.93 -11.12 3.09
CA LYS A 42 -2.88 -11.62 4.47
C LYS A 42 -1.43 -11.80 4.97
N ARG A 43 -0.54 -12.30 4.11
CA ARG A 43 0.91 -12.43 4.41
C ARG A 43 1.55 -11.05 4.64
N LEU A 44 1.27 -10.08 3.77
CA LEU A 44 1.84 -8.73 3.82
C LEU A 44 1.31 -7.91 5.02
N VAL A 45 0.05 -8.12 5.41
CA VAL A 45 -0.51 -7.52 6.64
C VAL A 45 0.14 -8.13 7.88
N LYS A 46 0.34 -9.46 7.91
CA LYS A 46 0.97 -10.16 9.04
C LYS A 46 2.40 -9.65 9.30
N CYS A 47 3.18 -9.35 8.24
CA CYS A 47 4.51 -8.78 8.38
C CYS A 47 4.53 -7.25 8.53
N LYS A 48 3.37 -6.59 8.67
CA LYS A 48 3.22 -5.12 8.83
C LYS A 48 3.76 -4.30 7.65
N PHE A 49 3.90 -4.93 6.48
CA PHE A 49 4.29 -4.25 5.25
C PHE A 49 3.15 -3.38 4.72
N ILE A 50 1.94 -3.94 4.71
CA ILE A 50 0.70 -3.19 4.47
C ILE A 50 0.07 -2.87 5.82
N ARG A 51 -0.44 -1.65 5.96
CA ARG A 51 -1.21 -1.21 7.12
C ARG A 51 -2.64 -0.93 6.69
N THR A 52 -3.60 -1.43 7.44
CA THR A 52 -4.99 -1.01 7.32
C THR A 52 -5.12 0.39 7.92
N ALA A 53 -5.85 1.27 7.23
CA ALA A 53 -6.16 2.62 7.70
C ALA A 53 -7.05 2.59 8.95
#